data_AF-A0A3B6VUK4-F1
#
_entry.id   AF-A0A3B6VUK4-F1
#
_cell.length_a   1.000
_cell.length_b   1.000
_cell.length_c   1.000
_cell.angle_alpha   90.00
_cell.angle_beta   90.00
_cell.angle_gamma   90.00
#
_symmetry.space_group_name_H-M   'P 1'
#
loop_
_entity.id
_entity.type
_entity.pdbx_description
1 polymer ?
#
loop_
_entity_poly.entity_id
_entity_poly.type
_entity_poly.pdbx_seq_one_letter_code
_entity_poly.pdbx_strand_id
1 'polypeptide(L)'
;MTDIQKELINKLVWFIPFRKKRDAIRNFLSHLIEEQNNIKHQLEELKYIEHSINSLKKEIIEIKENKSLNKKAIYTCITNGYDNLIIHSYINNDWDYICFTDDNILIEKKTYGNWIIKPLAFEELDNTRNNRWHKFHPHVILNNYEESIYIDSNIDIKTSYLFKCIEAMQDTDISISKHFIRDCLYEESDFVSKNNIDDISIIEKQIKIFKEDNFPEHYGLSENNCIYRKHNNKEIISIMEDWWYWVKNYSKRDQLSLSYVLWKHNKELKYLTEVPIRFDTNNFKFFDHKKSDSTLIEEGKKIVGI
;
A
#
# COMPACT_ATOMS: atom_id res chain seq x y z
N MET A 1 -7.06 -16.26 21.16
CA MET A 1 -8.17 -16.90 20.41
C MET A 1 -9.16 -15.84 19.97
N THR A 2 -9.51 -15.79 18.68
CA THR A 2 -10.45 -14.80 18.11
C THR A 2 -11.90 -15.16 18.40
N ASP A 3 -12.82 -14.21 18.26
CA ASP A 3 -14.25 -14.46 18.49
C ASP A 3 -14.85 -15.42 17.46
N ILE A 4 -14.35 -15.40 16.23
CA ILE A 4 -14.67 -16.40 15.18
C ILE A 4 -14.25 -17.81 15.63
N GLN A 5 -13.04 -17.96 16.19
CA GLN A 5 -12.56 -19.26 16.70
C GLN A 5 -13.44 -19.77 17.86
N LYS A 6 -13.87 -18.88 18.77
CA LYS A 6 -14.80 -19.23 19.86
C LYS A 6 -16.16 -19.67 19.33
N GLU A 7 -16.71 -18.96 18.35
CA GLU A 7 -17.99 -19.29 17.73
C GLU A 7 -17.93 -20.66 17.04
N LEU A 8 -16.84 -20.95 16.32
CA LEU A 8 -16.62 -22.23 15.66
C LEU A 8 -16.58 -23.38 16.67
N ILE A 9 -15.82 -23.22 17.78
CA ILE A 9 -15.79 -24.22 18.86
C ILE A 9 -17.21 -24.45 19.39
N ASN A 10 -17.95 -23.38 19.65
CA ASN A 10 -19.31 -23.49 20.18
C ASN A 10 -20.26 -24.22 19.23
N LYS A 11 -20.17 -23.99 17.92
CA LYS A 11 -20.91 -24.75 16.90
C LYS A 11 -20.52 -26.22 16.88
N LEU A 12 -19.23 -26.53 16.95
CA LEU A 12 -18.72 -27.92 16.92
C LEU A 12 -19.16 -28.74 18.13
N VAL A 13 -19.16 -28.14 19.32
CA VAL A 13 -19.51 -28.86 20.55
C VAL A 13 -21.01 -28.88 20.86
N TRP A 14 -21.82 -28.14 20.10
CA TRP A 14 -23.27 -27.98 20.35
C TRP A 14 -24.03 -29.31 20.35
N PHE A 15 -23.67 -30.22 19.43
CA PHE A 15 -24.33 -31.52 19.25
C PHE A 15 -23.97 -32.59 20.30
N ILE A 16 -23.14 -32.28 21.30
CA ILE A 16 -22.65 -33.26 22.27
C ILE A 16 -23.65 -33.39 23.42
N PRO A 17 -24.31 -34.56 23.60
CA PRO A 17 -25.49 -34.71 24.47
C PRO A 17 -25.19 -34.72 25.98
N PHE A 18 -23.91 -34.75 26.38
CA PHE A 18 -23.52 -34.75 27.81
C PHE A 18 -22.68 -33.53 28.15
N ARG A 19 -23.16 -32.71 29.10
CA ARG A 19 -22.48 -31.46 29.52
C ARG A 19 -21.02 -31.68 29.89
N LYS A 20 -20.71 -32.68 30.72
CA LYS A 20 -19.32 -32.98 31.14
C LYS A 20 -18.41 -33.33 29.96
N LYS A 21 -18.92 -34.10 28.98
CA LYS A 21 -18.18 -34.47 27.76
C LYS A 21 -18.01 -33.29 26.81
N ARG A 22 -19.06 -32.47 26.68
CA ARG A 22 -19.06 -31.23 25.90
C ARG A 22 -18.04 -30.23 26.42
N ASP A 23 -18.01 -30.03 27.73
CA ASP A 23 -17.10 -29.09 28.39
C ASP A 23 -15.64 -29.58 28.30
N ALA A 24 -15.41 -30.89 28.44
CA ALA A 24 -14.08 -31.49 28.22
C ALA A 24 -13.58 -31.31 26.77
N ILE A 25 -14.43 -31.57 25.77
CA ILE A 25 -14.08 -31.38 24.35
C ILE A 25 -13.86 -29.90 24.02
N ARG A 26 -14.71 -29.00 24.56
CA ARG A 26 -14.52 -27.55 24.41
C ARG A 26 -13.16 -27.12 24.94
N ASN A 27 -12.79 -27.53 26.15
CA ASN A 27 -11.51 -27.19 26.75
C ASN A 27 -10.33 -27.71 25.93
N PHE A 28 -10.42 -28.95 25.43
CA PHE A 28 -9.40 -29.54 24.57
C PHE A 28 -9.23 -28.77 23.24
N LEU A 29 -10.34 -28.42 22.58
CA LEU A 29 -10.29 -27.63 21.33
C LEU A 29 -9.77 -26.21 21.56
N SER A 30 -10.17 -25.55 22.64
CA SER A 30 -9.62 -24.24 23.01
C SER A 30 -8.12 -24.30 23.22
N HIS A 31 -7.63 -25.33 23.92
CA HIS A 31 -6.20 -25.51 24.17
C HIS A 31 -5.42 -25.75 22.87
N LEU A 32 -5.93 -26.62 21.97
CA LEU A 32 -5.32 -26.84 20.65
C LEU A 32 -5.25 -25.57 19.80
N ILE A 33 -6.31 -24.74 19.81
CA ILE A 33 -6.31 -23.47 19.08
C ILE A 33 -5.32 -22.48 19.68
N GLU A 34 -5.18 -22.45 21.01
CA GLU A 34 -4.16 -21.63 21.67
C GLU A 34 -2.74 -22.08 21.32
N GLU A 35 -2.45 -23.38 21.35
CA GLU A 35 -1.17 -23.92 20.89
C GLU A 35 -0.91 -23.58 19.42
N GLN A 36 -1.91 -23.74 18.54
CA GLN A 36 -1.78 -23.40 17.12
C GLN A 36 -1.49 -21.91 16.91
N ASN A 37 -2.18 -21.03 17.65
CA ASN A 37 -1.93 -19.59 17.59
C ASN A 37 -0.51 -19.26 18.10
N ASN A 38 -0.04 -19.93 19.15
CA ASN A 38 1.31 -19.74 19.69
C ASN A 38 2.38 -20.19 18.68
N ILE A 39 2.21 -21.36 18.06
CA ILE A 39 3.09 -21.84 16.97
C ILE A 39 3.11 -20.85 15.81
N LYS A 40 1.94 -20.33 15.42
CA LYS A 40 1.85 -19.33 14.34
C LYS A 40 2.61 -18.05 14.69
N HIS A 41 2.49 -17.56 15.92
CA HIS A 41 3.25 -16.42 16.41
C HIS A 41 4.76 -16.68 16.37
N GLN A 42 5.20 -17.84 16.89
CA GLN A 42 6.62 -18.24 16.83
C GLN A 42 7.14 -18.34 15.39
N LEU A 43 6.33 -18.83 14.45
CA LEU A 43 6.69 -18.86 13.03
C LEU A 43 6.83 -17.45 12.42
N GLU A 44 5.98 -16.49 12.83
CA GLU A 44 6.10 -15.09 12.42
C GLU A 44 7.37 -14.44 12.99
N GLU A 45 7.71 -14.72 14.25
CA GLU A 45 8.98 -14.30 14.86
C GLU A 45 10.19 -14.90 14.15
N LEU A 46 10.16 -16.20 13.83
CA LEU A 46 11.24 -16.86 13.11
C LEU A 46 11.45 -16.27 11.71
N LYS A 47 10.37 -15.96 10.98
CA LYS A 47 10.45 -15.27 9.69
C LYS A 47 11.06 -13.87 9.84
N TYR A 48 10.68 -13.14 10.88
CA TYR A 48 11.26 -11.83 11.19
C TYR A 48 12.77 -11.95 11.46
N ILE A 49 13.19 -12.95 12.25
CA ILE A 49 14.60 -13.21 12.54
C ILE A 49 15.36 -13.61 11.28
N GLU A 50 14.85 -14.54 10.48
CA GLU A 50 15.46 -14.98 9.23
C GLU A 50 15.69 -13.80 8.28
N HIS A 51 14.68 -12.96 8.13
CA HIS A 51 14.75 -11.78 7.28
C HIS A 51 15.72 -10.73 7.84
N SER A 52 15.74 -10.52 9.16
CA SER A 52 16.72 -9.64 9.83
C SER A 52 18.15 -10.16 9.64
N ILE A 53 18.37 -11.47 9.72
CA ILE A 53 19.68 -12.10 9.43
C ILE A 53 20.08 -11.87 7.99
N ASN A 54 19.16 -12.00 7.03
CA ASN A 54 19.46 -11.75 5.61
C ASN A 54 19.79 -10.27 5.34
N SER A 55 19.06 -9.35 5.99
CA SER A 55 19.35 -7.91 5.97
C SER A 55 20.75 -7.61 6.52
N LEU A 56 21.08 -8.14 7.71
CA LEU A 56 22.42 -7.98 8.31
C LEU A 56 23.53 -8.61 7.46
N LYS A 57 23.29 -9.79 6.85
CA LYS A 57 24.24 -10.40 5.92
C LYS A 57 24.48 -9.50 4.71
N LYS A 58 23.43 -8.87 4.18
CA LYS A 58 23.53 -7.90 3.08
C LYS A 58 24.36 -6.69 3.51
N GLU A 59 24.06 -6.09 4.66
CA GLU A 59 24.82 -4.96 5.20
C GLU A 59 26.31 -5.31 5.40
N ILE A 60 26.61 -6.51 5.91
CA ILE A 60 27.99 -7.01 6.04
C ILE A 60 28.66 -7.17 4.67
N ILE A 61 27.96 -7.66 3.66
CA ILE A 61 28.48 -7.78 2.29
C ILE A 61 28.74 -6.40 1.70
N GLU A 62 27.81 -5.45 1.86
CA GLU A 62 27.92 -4.09 1.33
C GLU A 62 29.04 -3.30 1.99
N ILE A 63 29.21 -3.43 3.32
CA ILE A 63 30.35 -2.88 4.05
C ILE A 63 31.66 -3.50 3.56
N LYS A 64 31.69 -4.82 3.33
CA LYS A 64 32.88 -5.52 2.80
C LYS A 64 33.21 -5.12 1.36
N GLU A 65 32.19 -4.81 0.57
CA GLU A 65 32.30 -4.44 -0.85
C GLU A 65 32.42 -2.93 -1.07
N ASN A 66 32.34 -2.10 -0.01
CA ASN A 66 32.27 -0.64 -0.12
C ASN A 66 31.14 -0.18 -1.05
N LYS A 67 30.01 -0.90 -1.03
CA LYS A 67 28.89 -0.67 -1.95
C LYS A 67 28.14 0.59 -1.52
N SER A 68 28.07 1.58 -2.41
CA SER A 68 27.18 2.74 -2.26
C SER A 68 25.71 2.30 -2.30
N LEU A 69 24.80 3.14 -1.80
CA LEU A 69 23.35 2.96 -1.96
C LEU A 69 22.99 2.53 -3.38
N ASN A 70 21.95 1.70 -3.50
CA ASN A 70 21.42 1.37 -4.82
C ASN A 70 20.89 2.65 -5.47
N LYS A 71 20.84 2.64 -6.81
CA LYS A 71 20.23 3.75 -7.56
C LYS A 71 18.70 3.72 -7.52
N LYS A 72 18.09 2.69 -6.92
CA LYS A 72 16.64 2.45 -6.94
C LYS A 72 16.11 2.23 -5.53
N ALA A 73 14.94 2.80 -5.23
CA ALA A 73 14.32 2.68 -3.90
C ALA A 73 12.85 2.27 -3.96
N ILE A 74 12.44 1.34 -3.12
CA ILE A 74 11.04 1.09 -2.80
C ILE A 74 10.73 1.82 -1.50
N TYR A 75 9.62 2.53 -1.46
CA TYR A 75 9.27 3.26 -0.25
C TYR A 75 7.78 3.27 0.06
N THR A 76 7.50 3.41 1.35
CA THR A 76 6.15 3.55 1.88
C THR A 76 6.12 4.64 2.94
N CYS A 77 4.93 5.08 3.29
CA CYS A 77 4.71 6.02 4.39
C CYS A 77 3.59 5.51 5.28
N ILE A 78 3.83 5.42 6.58
CA ILE A 78 2.82 5.04 7.57
C ILE A 78 2.66 6.19 8.54
N THR A 79 1.45 6.68 8.74
CA THR A 79 1.15 7.77 9.67
C THR A 79 0.11 7.31 10.67
N ASN A 80 0.25 7.68 11.94
CA ASN A 80 -0.71 7.45 13.02
C ASN A 80 -1.13 5.97 13.12
N GLY A 81 -0.17 5.06 12.94
CA GLY A 81 -0.36 3.62 12.99
C GLY A 81 -1.50 3.10 12.11
N TYR A 82 -1.74 3.72 10.94
CA TYR A 82 -2.81 3.33 10.03
C TYR A 82 -2.69 1.87 9.57
N ASP A 83 -1.44 1.42 9.35
CA ASP A 83 -1.08 0.08 8.93
C ASP A 83 -0.02 -0.56 9.84
N ASN A 84 0.18 -1.87 9.68
CA ASN A 84 1.42 -2.53 10.07
C ASN A 84 2.42 -2.42 8.91
N LEU A 85 3.68 -2.13 9.23
CA LEU A 85 4.74 -2.33 8.26
C LEU A 85 4.94 -3.83 8.04
N ILE A 86 4.72 -4.29 6.82
CA ILE A 86 4.88 -5.70 6.45
C ILE A 86 6.27 -5.95 5.87
N ILE A 87 6.77 -7.17 6.06
CA ILE A 87 7.95 -7.66 5.37
C ILE A 87 7.50 -8.34 4.08
N HIS A 88 8.02 -7.89 2.93
CA HIS A 88 7.67 -8.51 1.65
C HIS A 88 8.21 -9.94 1.55
N SER A 89 7.41 -10.81 0.94
CA SER A 89 7.72 -12.22 0.67
C SER A 89 8.83 -12.36 -0.37
N TYR A 90 8.90 -11.44 -1.34
CA TYR A 90 9.98 -11.34 -2.32
C TYR A 90 10.72 -10.00 -2.17
N ILE A 91 12.03 -10.09 -2.12
CA ILE A 91 12.93 -8.95 -1.98
C ILE A 91 13.83 -8.89 -3.20
N ASN A 92 13.85 -7.73 -3.86
CA ASN A 92 14.84 -7.43 -4.89
C ASN A 92 16.02 -6.69 -4.26
N ASN A 93 17.21 -7.28 -4.31
CA ASN A 93 18.39 -6.70 -3.68
C ASN A 93 18.97 -5.48 -4.41
N ASP A 94 18.54 -5.23 -5.65
CA ASP A 94 18.92 -4.06 -6.44
C ASP A 94 18.13 -2.79 -6.03
N TRP A 95 17.22 -2.93 -5.06
CA TRP A 95 16.40 -1.86 -4.53
C TRP A 95 16.59 -1.71 -3.01
N ASP A 96 16.66 -0.46 -2.56
CA ASP A 96 16.65 -0.12 -1.14
C ASP A 96 15.22 0.09 -0.66
N TYR A 97 14.86 -0.46 0.50
CA TYR A 97 13.49 -0.38 1.03
C TYR A 97 13.45 0.66 2.15
N ILE A 98 12.58 1.67 2.03
CA ILE A 98 12.54 2.81 2.96
C ILE A 98 11.12 3.03 3.48
N CYS A 99 10.94 3.05 4.79
CA CYS A 99 9.65 3.38 5.41
C CYS A 99 9.76 4.72 6.14
N PHE A 100 8.90 5.68 5.77
CA PHE A 100 8.71 6.92 6.51
C PHE A 100 7.57 6.76 7.50
N THR A 101 7.81 7.01 8.78
CA THR A 101 6.81 6.80 9.83
C THR A 101 6.92 7.79 10.98
N ASP A 102 5.82 7.94 11.74
CA ASP A 102 5.74 8.64 13.03
C ASP A 102 5.79 7.67 14.24
N ASP A 103 6.00 6.37 13.98
CA ASP A 103 6.17 5.36 15.04
C ASP A 103 7.57 5.43 15.65
N ASN A 104 7.66 6.04 16.84
CA ASN A 104 8.91 6.18 17.60
C ASN A 104 9.63 4.85 17.87
N ILE A 105 8.90 3.74 18.05
CA ILE A 105 9.51 2.43 18.29
C ILE A 105 10.24 1.94 17.04
N LEU A 106 9.63 2.12 15.86
CA LEU A 106 10.28 1.78 14.59
C LEU A 106 11.44 2.72 14.29
N ILE A 107 11.29 4.02 14.56
CA ILE A 107 12.34 5.03 14.33
C ILE A 107 13.57 4.72 15.19
N GLU A 108 13.39 4.41 16.48
CA GLU A 108 14.48 4.03 17.39
C GLU A 108 15.22 2.77 16.92
N LYS A 109 14.49 1.79 16.37
CA LYS A 109 15.07 0.57 15.81
C LYS A 109 15.88 0.80 14.53
N LYS A 110 15.63 1.89 13.79
CA LYS A 110 16.25 2.26 12.50
C LYS A 110 16.03 1.29 11.35
N THR A 111 15.79 0.02 11.61
CA THR A 111 15.47 -1.00 10.62
C THR A 111 14.33 -1.90 11.08
N TYR A 112 13.56 -2.41 10.12
CA TYR A 112 12.55 -3.43 10.35
C TYR A 112 12.55 -4.41 9.18
N GLY A 113 13.19 -5.55 9.38
CA GLY A 113 13.51 -6.45 8.28
C GLY A 113 14.42 -5.80 7.25
N ASN A 114 13.97 -5.69 6.00
CA ASN A 114 14.72 -5.01 4.93
C ASN A 114 14.42 -3.51 4.84
N TRP A 115 13.46 -3.01 5.62
CA TRP A 115 13.13 -1.59 5.62
C TRP A 115 14.14 -0.79 6.43
N ILE A 116 14.70 0.25 5.82
CA ILE A 116 15.34 1.37 6.49
C ILE A 116 14.22 2.29 6.99
N ILE A 117 14.18 2.52 8.30
CA ILE A 117 13.16 3.36 8.93
C ILE A 117 13.66 4.79 9.02
N LYS A 118 12.82 5.73 8.59
CA LYS A 118 13.05 7.17 8.69
C LYS A 118 11.86 7.85 9.35
N PRO A 119 12.09 8.94 10.13
CA PRO A 119 10.99 9.79 10.57
C PRO A 119 10.29 10.43 9.36
N LEU A 120 9.06 10.91 9.56
CA LEU A 120 8.39 11.75 8.57
C LEU A 120 9.24 12.98 8.24
N ALA A 121 9.35 13.30 6.95
CA ALA A 121 9.97 14.51 6.44
C ALA A 121 8.98 15.69 6.36
N PHE A 122 7.67 15.40 6.44
CA PHE A 122 6.59 16.39 6.44
C PHE A 122 5.42 15.92 7.32
N GLU A 123 5.01 16.75 8.28
CA GLU A 123 3.95 16.41 9.23
C GLU A 123 3.04 17.60 9.60
N GLU A 124 2.87 18.56 8.68
CA GLU A 124 2.17 19.83 8.94
C GLU A 124 0.65 19.78 8.69
N LEU A 125 0.12 18.69 8.12
CA LEU A 125 -1.29 18.54 7.74
C LEU A 125 -1.93 17.31 8.42
N ASP A 126 -3.13 16.94 7.97
CA ASP A 126 -3.75 15.69 8.41
C ASP A 126 -2.98 14.46 7.92
N ASN A 127 -3.12 13.34 8.63
CA ASN A 127 -2.40 12.09 8.35
C ASN A 127 -2.49 11.63 6.89
N THR A 128 -3.66 11.78 6.25
CA THR A 128 -3.82 11.39 4.83
C THR A 128 -2.94 12.28 3.95
N ARG A 129 -2.99 13.59 4.15
CA ARG A 129 -2.15 14.54 3.40
C ARG A 129 -0.66 14.39 3.71
N ASN A 130 -0.27 14.13 4.96
CA ASN A 130 1.12 13.86 5.31
C ASN A 130 1.66 12.63 4.57
N ASN A 131 0.88 11.54 4.54
CA ASN A 131 1.24 10.36 3.75
C ASN A 131 1.36 10.69 2.26
N ARG A 132 0.38 11.42 1.69
CA ARG A 132 0.38 11.78 0.27
C ARG A 132 1.53 12.71 -0.10
N TRP A 133 1.96 13.59 0.81
CA TRP A 133 3.16 14.39 0.60
C TRP A 133 4.39 13.49 0.38
N HIS A 134 4.62 12.49 1.23
CA HIS A 134 5.72 11.55 1.03
C HIS A 134 5.55 10.75 -0.28
N LYS A 135 4.33 10.31 -0.60
CA LYS A 135 4.00 9.62 -1.85
C LYS A 135 4.35 10.45 -3.10
N PHE A 136 4.22 11.77 -3.04
CA PHE A 136 4.37 12.65 -4.21
C PHE A 136 5.71 13.39 -4.29
N HIS A 137 6.49 13.44 -3.21
CA HIS A 137 7.78 14.15 -3.21
C HIS A 137 9.01 13.23 -3.10
N PRO A 138 9.10 12.09 -3.82
CA PRO A 138 10.32 11.28 -3.81
C PRO A 138 11.54 12.05 -4.31
N HIS A 139 11.37 13.06 -5.17
CA HIS A 139 12.46 13.95 -5.59
C HIS A 139 13.07 14.76 -4.43
N VAL A 140 12.33 14.96 -3.33
CA VAL A 140 12.83 15.59 -2.10
C VAL A 140 13.45 14.54 -1.17
N ILE A 141 12.69 13.48 -0.85
CA ILE A 141 13.05 12.53 0.22
C ILE A 141 13.97 11.39 -0.25
N LEU A 142 14.10 11.20 -1.58
CA LEU A 142 14.91 10.19 -2.26
C LEU A 142 15.78 10.81 -3.38
N ASN A 143 16.25 12.05 -3.18
CA ASN A 143 17.04 12.79 -4.18
C ASN A 143 18.30 12.03 -4.67
N ASN A 144 18.90 11.20 -3.82
CA ASN A 144 20.08 10.39 -4.13
C ASN A 144 19.77 9.11 -4.93
N TYR A 145 18.49 8.82 -5.20
CA TYR A 145 18.05 7.69 -6.02
C TYR A 145 17.60 8.18 -7.40
N GLU A 146 17.80 7.36 -8.42
CA GLU A 146 17.39 7.63 -9.81
C GLU A 146 15.94 7.19 -10.08
N GLU A 147 15.53 6.07 -9.47
CA GLU A 147 14.21 5.46 -9.64
C GLU A 147 13.55 5.16 -8.29
N SER A 148 12.23 5.26 -8.23
CA SER A 148 11.48 4.86 -7.03
C SER A 148 10.20 4.10 -7.34
N ILE A 149 9.83 3.20 -6.42
CA ILE A 149 8.51 2.58 -6.34
C ILE A 149 7.88 3.03 -5.02
N TYR A 150 6.82 3.83 -5.08
CA TYR A 150 5.95 3.96 -3.91
C TYR A 150 5.04 2.73 -3.85
N ILE A 151 4.87 2.14 -2.67
CA ILE A 151 3.91 1.06 -2.42
C ILE A 151 3.17 1.30 -1.10
N ASP A 152 1.85 1.14 -1.10
CA ASP A 152 1.06 1.19 0.14
C ASP A 152 1.50 0.06 1.08
N SER A 153 1.59 0.37 2.38
CA SER A 153 2.17 -0.50 3.41
C SER A 153 1.45 -1.83 3.63
N ASN A 154 0.24 -1.97 3.10
CA ASN A 154 -0.55 -3.20 3.21
C ASN A 154 -0.39 -4.16 2.03
N ILE A 155 0.51 -3.88 1.08
CA ILE A 155 0.71 -4.70 -0.13
C ILE A 155 2.03 -5.49 -0.05
N ASP A 156 1.92 -6.81 0.04
CA ASP A 156 3.07 -7.72 -0.04
C ASP A 156 3.40 -8.09 -1.50
N ILE A 157 4.67 -7.97 -1.87
CA ILE A 157 5.22 -8.40 -3.16
C ILE A 157 5.68 -9.84 -2.98
N LYS A 158 5.03 -10.78 -3.66
CA LYS A 158 5.28 -12.23 -3.51
C LYS A 158 6.31 -12.78 -4.48
N THR A 159 6.55 -12.11 -5.60
CA THR A 159 7.39 -12.60 -6.68
C THR A 159 8.17 -11.48 -7.35
N SER A 160 9.12 -11.85 -8.22
CA SER A 160 9.86 -10.93 -9.11
C SER A 160 9.01 -10.19 -10.16
N TYR A 161 7.70 -10.49 -10.29
CA TYR A 161 6.87 -10.01 -11.40
C TYR A 161 6.84 -8.48 -11.54
N LEU A 162 6.64 -7.75 -10.43
CA LEU A 162 6.63 -6.29 -10.44
C LEU A 162 7.89 -5.70 -11.08
N PHE A 163 9.06 -6.23 -10.72
CA PHE A 163 10.35 -5.77 -11.22
C PHE A 163 10.53 -6.09 -12.70
N LYS A 164 10.08 -7.27 -13.14
CA LYS A 164 10.08 -7.64 -14.56
C LYS A 164 9.18 -6.73 -15.40
N CYS A 165 8.03 -6.32 -14.86
CA CYS A 165 7.17 -5.33 -15.52
C CYS A 165 7.90 -3.99 -15.69
N ILE A 166 8.57 -3.51 -14.65
CA ILE A 166 9.37 -2.27 -14.69
C ILE A 166 10.50 -2.36 -15.70
N GLU A 167 11.26 -3.45 -15.70
CA GLU A 167 12.36 -3.68 -16.65
C GLU A 167 11.88 -3.74 -18.12
N ALA A 168 10.66 -4.25 -18.36
CA ALA A 168 10.06 -4.28 -19.69
C ALA A 168 9.62 -2.89 -20.18
N MET A 169 9.43 -1.91 -19.29
CA MET A 169 9.01 -0.55 -19.64
C MET A 169 10.20 0.38 -19.87
N GLN A 170 10.89 0.21 -21.00
CA GLN A 170 12.07 1.03 -21.32
C GLN A 170 11.75 2.51 -21.57
N ASP A 171 10.58 2.81 -22.15
CA ASP A 171 10.15 4.15 -22.56
C ASP A 171 9.07 4.74 -21.65
N THR A 172 9.19 4.52 -20.33
CA THR A 172 8.34 5.23 -19.36
C THR A 172 9.13 5.82 -18.20
N ASP A 173 8.69 6.99 -17.76
CA ASP A 173 9.21 7.66 -16.58
C ASP A 173 8.23 7.61 -15.41
N ILE A 174 6.99 7.16 -15.66
CA ILE A 174 5.96 6.94 -14.64
C ILE A 174 5.04 5.80 -15.09
N SER A 175 4.73 4.89 -14.17
CA SER A 175 3.70 3.87 -14.38
C SER A 175 3.01 3.51 -13.07
N ILE A 176 1.71 3.30 -13.13
CA ILE A 176 0.85 3.30 -11.94
C ILE A 176 -0.07 2.08 -11.96
N SER A 177 -0.40 1.53 -10.80
CA SER A 177 -1.39 0.46 -10.72
C SER A 177 -2.74 0.88 -11.32
N LYS A 178 -3.28 0.02 -12.19
CA LYS A 178 -4.61 0.20 -12.80
C LYS A 178 -5.70 0.13 -11.75
N HIS A 179 -6.70 0.99 -11.86
CA HIS A 179 -7.89 0.89 -11.03
C HIS A 179 -8.68 -0.40 -11.35
N PHE A 180 -9.13 -1.11 -10.31
CA PHE A 180 -9.68 -2.46 -10.45
C PHE A 180 -11.16 -2.51 -10.89
N ILE A 181 -11.94 -1.45 -10.67
CA ILE A 181 -13.36 -1.35 -11.09
C ILE A 181 -13.58 -0.28 -12.17
N ARG A 182 -13.32 0.99 -11.82
CA ARG A 182 -13.63 2.15 -12.67
C ARG A 182 -12.45 2.57 -13.54
N ASP A 183 -12.74 3.23 -14.66
CA ASP A 183 -11.78 3.88 -15.54
C ASP A 183 -12.08 5.39 -15.75
N CYS A 184 -13.16 5.89 -15.16
CA CYS A 184 -13.60 7.27 -15.27
C CYS A 184 -13.50 8.00 -13.93
N LEU A 185 -12.83 9.17 -13.92
CA LEU A 185 -12.68 10.01 -12.74
C LEU A 185 -14.03 10.55 -12.23
N TYR A 186 -14.96 10.85 -13.14
CA TYR A 186 -16.29 11.33 -12.76
C TYR A 186 -17.10 10.23 -12.03
N GLU A 187 -17.03 8.98 -12.50
CA GLU A 187 -17.63 7.84 -11.81
C GLU A 187 -16.99 7.59 -10.44
N GLU A 188 -15.66 7.74 -10.32
CA GLU A 188 -14.96 7.69 -9.03
C GLU A 188 -15.46 8.81 -8.10
N SER A 189 -15.64 10.03 -8.62
CA SER A 189 -16.13 11.17 -7.82
C SER A 189 -17.55 10.97 -7.30
N ASP A 190 -18.41 10.36 -8.11
CA ASP A 190 -19.76 9.96 -7.71
C ASP A 190 -19.71 8.89 -6.62
N PHE A 191 -18.84 7.89 -6.77
CA PHE A 191 -18.66 6.83 -5.77
C PHE A 191 -18.15 7.40 -4.43
N VAL A 192 -17.16 8.28 -4.47
CA VAL A 192 -16.60 8.93 -3.28
C VAL A 192 -17.66 9.77 -2.57
N SER A 193 -18.44 10.55 -3.33
CA SER A 193 -19.50 11.40 -2.80
C SER A 193 -20.64 10.59 -2.19
N LYS A 194 -21.16 9.58 -2.90
CA LYS A 194 -22.27 8.72 -2.44
C LYS A 194 -21.93 7.96 -1.16
N ASN A 195 -20.66 7.61 -0.97
CA ASN A 195 -20.17 6.89 0.19
C ASN A 195 -19.62 7.79 1.30
N ASN A 196 -19.72 9.12 1.18
CA ASN A 196 -19.21 10.09 2.15
C ASN A 196 -17.73 9.86 2.52
N ILE A 197 -16.91 9.47 1.52
CA ILE A 197 -15.48 9.18 1.73
C ILE A 197 -14.68 10.48 1.95
N ASP A 198 -15.14 11.59 1.37
CA ASP A 198 -14.56 12.92 1.56
C ASP A 198 -15.65 14.01 1.47
N ASP A 199 -15.30 15.28 1.70
CA ASP A 199 -16.25 16.40 1.68
C ASP A 199 -16.85 16.62 0.28
N ILE A 200 -18.15 16.38 0.16
CA ILE A 200 -18.92 16.49 -1.08
C ILE A 200 -18.78 17.89 -1.70
N SER A 201 -18.80 18.95 -0.89
CA SER A 201 -18.73 20.33 -1.40
C SER A 201 -17.37 20.65 -2.02
N ILE A 202 -16.31 20.01 -1.53
CA ILE A 202 -14.95 20.14 -2.08
C ILE A 202 -14.83 19.33 -3.38
N ILE A 203 -15.38 18.12 -3.40
CA ILE A 203 -15.41 17.27 -4.61
C ILE A 203 -16.18 17.97 -5.73
N GLU A 204 -17.37 18.51 -5.47
CA GLU A 204 -18.18 19.20 -6.47
C GLU A 204 -17.44 20.40 -7.09
N LYS A 205 -16.74 21.19 -6.27
CA LYS A 205 -15.90 22.30 -6.76
C LYS A 205 -14.78 21.82 -7.67
N GLN A 206 -14.08 20.75 -7.27
CA GLN A 206 -13.00 20.15 -8.04
C GLN A 206 -13.51 19.61 -9.39
N ILE A 207 -14.61 18.85 -9.37
CA ILE A 207 -15.21 18.26 -10.57
C ILE A 207 -15.76 19.34 -11.52
N LYS A 208 -16.32 20.42 -10.98
CA LYS A 208 -16.75 21.56 -11.80
C LYS A 208 -15.60 22.13 -12.63
N ILE A 209 -14.43 22.35 -12.02
CA ILE A 209 -13.24 22.85 -12.74
C ILE A 209 -12.84 21.89 -13.86
N PHE A 210 -12.80 20.59 -13.59
CA PHE A 210 -12.43 19.60 -14.61
C PHE A 210 -13.39 19.57 -15.79
N LYS A 211 -14.70 19.75 -15.53
CA LYS A 211 -15.73 19.83 -16.58
C LYS A 211 -15.58 21.11 -17.40
N GLU A 212 -15.31 22.25 -16.76
CA GLU A 212 -15.06 23.53 -17.45
C GLU A 212 -13.82 23.47 -18.34
N ASP A 213 -12.81 22.71 -17.91
CA ASP A 213 -11.60 22.45 -18.70
C ASP A 213 -11.79 21.39 -19.80
N ASN A 214 -12.97 20.77 -19.92
CA ASN A 214 -13.28 19.70 -20.87
C ASN A 214 -12.40 18.46 -20.71
N PHE A 215 -12.05 18.09 -19.46
CA PHE A 215 -11.38 16.82 -19.20
C PHE A 215 -12.27 15.64 -19.66
N PRO A 216 -11.75 14.70 -20.46
CA PRO A 216 -12.57 13.65 -21.05
C PRO A 216 -13.04 12.61 -20.02
N GLU A 217 -14.26 12.10 -20.22
CA GLU A 217 -14.72 10.88 -19.56
C GLU A 217 -13.89 9.67 -20.05
N HIS A 218 -13.75 8.65 -19.20
CA HIS A 218 -13.01 7.42 -19.50
C HIS A 218 -11.56 7.62 -20.01
N TYR A 219 -10.87 8.69 -19.58
CA TYR A 219 -9.43 8.87 -19.83
C TYR A 219 -8.56 7.73 -19.27
N GLY A 220 -9.08 7.01 -18.28
CA GLY A 220 -8.37 6.01 -17.48
C GLY A 220 -8.25 6.44 -16.02
N LEU A 221 -8.10 5.45 -15.15
CA LEU A 221 -8.05 5.63 -13.70
C LEU A 221 -7.06 4.64 -13.07
N SER A 222 -6.39 5.09 -12.02
CA SER A 222 -5.40 4.33 -11.28
C SER A 222 -5.81 4.11 -9.82
N GLU A 223 -5.25 3.07 -9.19
CA GLU A 223 -5.44 2.80 -7.76
C GLU A 223 -4.42 3.51 -6.86
N ASN A 224 -3.34 4.05 -7.44
CA ASN A 224 -2.31 4.87 -6.76
C ASN A 224 -1.65 4.21 -5.55
N ASN A 225 -1.84 2.91 -5.38
CA ASN A 225 -1.28 2.10 -4.30
C ASN A 225 0.09 1.51 -4.65
N CYS A 226 0.48 1.55 -5.93
CA CYS A 226 1.82 1.24 -6.40
C CYS A 226 2.18 2.16 -7.56
N ILE A 227 3.29 2.88 -7.45
CA ILE A 227 3.70 3.92 -8.41
C ILE A 227 5.20 3.78 -8.67
N TYR A 228 5.58 3.42 -9.89
CA TYR A 228 6.97 3.48 -10.36
C TYR A 228 7.24 4.84 -11.02
N ARG A 229 8.39 5.46 -10.72
CA ARG A 229 8.82 6.74 -11.30
C ARG A 229 10.34 6.85 -11.44
N LYS A 230 10.79 7.56 -12.50
CA LYS A 230 12.09 8.25 -12.56
C LYS A 230 11.94 9.65 -11.95
N HIS A 231 11.86 9.71 -10.62
CA HIS A 231 11.31 10.86 -9.90
C HIS A 231 12.11 12.16 -10.01
N ASN A 232 13.38 12.10 -10.40
CA ASN A 232 14.21 13.30 -10.61
C ASN A 232 14.02 13.94 -12.00
N ASN A 233 13.23 13.32 -12.90
CA ASN A 233 12.86 13.96 -14.16
C ASN A 233 12.00 15.19 -13.90
N LYS A 234 12.36 16.35 -14.46
CA LYS A 234 11.66 17.64 -14.30
C LYS A 234 10.18 17.57 -14.65
N GLU A 235 9.80 16.83 -15.69
CA GLU A 235 8.41 16.62 -16.08
C GLU A 235 7.66 15.86 -14.97
N ILE A 236 8.26 14.80 -14.43
CA ILE A 236 7.68 14.01 -13.34
C ILE A 236 7.56 14.85 -12.06
N ILE A 237 8.55 15.68 -11.73
CA ILE A 237 8.48 16.61 -10.61
C ILE A 237 7.27 17.55 -10.79
N SER A 238 7.13 18.16 -11.97
CA SER A 238 6.01 19.08 -12.24
C SER A 238 4.64 18.39 -12.12
N ILE A 239 4.50 17.17 -12.64
CA ILE A 239 3.27 16.38 -12.52
C ILE A 239 2.97 16.07 -11.05
N MET A 240 3.98 15.70 -10.25
CA MET A 240 3.76 15.38 -8.84
C MET A 240 3.42 16.61 -7.99
N GLU A 241 4.03 17.76 -8.28
CA GLU A 241 3.70 19.03 -7.61
C GLU A 241 2.27 19.50 -7.93
N ASP A 242 1.83 19.38 -9.19
CA ASP A 242 0.46 19.71 -9.58
C ASP A 242 -0.54 18.71 -8.97
N TRP A 243 -0.18 17.43 -8.91
CA TRP A 243 -1.01 16.45 -8.22
C TRP A 243 -1.14 16.74 -6.72
N TRP A 244 -0.03 17.12 -6.08
CA TRP A 244 -0.03 17.56 -4.70
C TRP A 244 -0.89 18.80 -4.49
N TYR A 245 -0.85 19.78 -5.40
CA TYR A 245 -1.71 20.96 -5.34
C TYR A 245 -3.19 20.58 -5.22
N TRP A 246 -3.66 19.63 -6.03
CA TRP A 246 -5.05 19.16 -5.95
C TRP A 246 -5.35 18.46 -4.63
N VAL A 247 -4.49 17.54 -4.19
CA VAL A 247 -4.70 16.80 -2.93
C VAL A 247 -4.63 17.70 -1.69
N LYS A 248 -3.77 18.73 -1.72
CA LYS A 248 -3.62 19.70 -0.64
C LYS A 248 -4.82 20.64 -0.53
N ASN A 249 -5.33 21.14 -1.65
CA ASN A 249 -6.33 22.22 -1.66
C ASN A 249 -7.78 21.76 -1.91
N TYR A 250 -7.97 20.55 -2.47
CA TYR A 250 -9.27 19.97 -2.75
C TYR A 250 -9.42 18.60 -2.06
N SER A 251 -10.05 17.63 -2.71
CA SER A 251 -10.25 16.30 -2.13
C SER A 251 -8.90 15.65 -1.82
N LYS A 252 -8.78 15.08 -0.62
CA LYS A 252 -7.59 14.31 -0.23
C LYS A 252 -7.52 12.94 -0.92
N ARG A 253 -8.56 12.57 -1.68
CA ARG A 253 -8.60 11.35 -2.49
C ARG A 253 -7.74 11.53 -3.73
N ASP A 254 -6.54 10.99 -3.69
CA ASP A 254 -5.53 11.08 -4.76
C ASP A 254 -6.02 10.57 -6.13
N GLN A 255 -6.94 9.60 -6.16
CA GLN A 255 -7.59 9.10 -7.39
C GLN A 255 -8.48 10.13 -8.09
N LEU A 256 -8.91 11.19 -7.40
CA LEU A 256 -9.75 12.24 -7.97
C LEU A 256 -8.97 13.33 -8.70
N SER A 257 -7.65 13.22 -8.86
CA SER A 257 -6.87 14.30 -9.51
C SER A 257 -5.78 13.82 -10.45
N LEU A 258 -5.22 12.63 -10.26
CA LEU A 258 -4.06 12.20 -11.06
C LEU A 258 -4.33 12.14 -12.57
N SER A 259 -5.41 11.48 -13.00
CA SER A 259 -5.74 11.35 -14.42
C SER A 259 -5.90 12.72 -15.09
N TYR A 260 -6.51 13.67 -14.39
CA TYR A 260 -6.65 15.05 -14.84
C TYR A 260 -5.30 15.76 -14.95
N VAL A 261 -4.42 15.63 -13.95
CA VAL A 261 -3.08 16.22 -13.98
C VAL A 261 -2.25 15.65 -15.13
N LEU A 262 -2.27 14.33 -15.32
CA LEU A 262 -1.58 13.69 -16.45
C LEU A 262 -2.09 14.23 -17.79
N TRP A 263 -3.40 14.37 -17.96
CA TRP A 263 -4.01 14.96 -19.16
C TRP A 263 -3.56 16.41 -19.39
N LYS A 264 -3.53 17.25 -18.35
CA LYS A 264 -3.03 18.64 -18.46
C LYS A 264 -1.57 18.73 -18.90
N HIS A 265 -0.75 17.75 -18.51
CA HIS A 265 0.65 17.65 -18.90
C HIS A 265 0.87 16.95 -20.25
N ASN A 266 -0.20 16.50 -20.92
CA ASN A 266 -0.11 15.61 -22.10
C ASN A 266 0.71 14.33 -21.83
N LYS A 267 0.67 13.84 -20.58
CA LYS A 267 1.32 12.59 -20.17
C LYS A 267 0.33 11.45 -20.26
N GLU A 268 0.68 10.42 -21.02
CA GLU A 268 -0.12 9.19 -21.11
C GLU A 268 -0.14 8.47 -19.75
N LEU A 269 -1.33 8.00 -19.35
CA LEU A 269 -1.47 7.12 -18.19
C LEU A 269 -1.02 5.70 -18.57
N LYS A 270 0.19 5.33 -18.16
CA LYS A 270 0.73 3.98 -18.34
C LYS A 270 0.51 3.13 -17.08
N TYR A 271 -0.01 1.92 -17.28
CA TYR A 271 -0.24 0.99 -16.18
C TYR A 271 1.00 0.13 -15.88
N LEU A 272 1.28 -0.06 -14.59
CA LEU A 272 2.44 -0.79 -14.08
C LEU A 272 2.39 -2.29 -14.34
N THR A 273 1.18 -2.86 -14.35
CA THR A 273 0.91 -4.29 -14.56
C THR A 273 -0.27 -4.45 -15.51
N GLU A 274 -0.32 -5.58 -16.22
CA GLU A 274 -1.41 -5.87 -17.17
C GLU A 274 -2.76 -6.02 -16.46
N VAL A 275 -2.75 -6.63 -15.27
CA VAL A 275 -3.91 -6.84 -14.40
C VAL A 275 -3.80 -5.89 -13.20
N PRO A 276 -4.91 -5.30 -12.71
CA PRO A 276 -4.90 -4.53 -11.47
C PRO A 276 -4.25 -5.33 -10.32
N ILE A 277 -3.31 -4.72 -9.60
CA ILE A 277 -2.56 -5.36 -8.50
C ILE A 277 -3.49 -6.00 -7.48
N ARG A 278 -4.65 -5.38 -7.19
CA ARG A 278 -5.67 -5.91 -6.28
C ARG A 278 -6.18 -7.31 -6.65
N PHE A 279 -6.20 -7.67 -7.93
CA PHE A 279 -6.70 -8.96 -8.40
C PHE A 279 -5.59 -9.97 -8.69
N ASP A 280 -4.33 -9.55 -8.76
CA ASP A 280 -3.20 -10.44 -8.97
C ASP A 280 -2.70 -11.04 -7.65
N THR A 281 -3.46 -12.02 -7.16
CA THR A 281 -3.15 -12.74 -5.90
C THR A 281 -1.95 -13.69 -6.00
N ASN A 282 -1.47 -13.95 -7.22
CA ASN A 282 -0.28 -14.76 -7.44
C ASN A 282 0.97 -13.96 -7.08
N ASN A 283 1.04 -12.71 -7.55
CA ASN A 283 2.20 -11.85 -7.39
C ASN A 283 2.09 -10.89 -6.20
N PHE A 284 0.88 -10.63 -5.70
CA PHE A 284 0.65 -9.71 -4.59
C PHE A 284 -0.28 -10.27 -3.53
N LYS A 285 -0.19 -9.73 -2.31
CA LYS A 285 -1.16 -10.01 -1.24
C LYS A 285 -1.48 -8.74 -0.48
N PHE A 286 -2.77 -8.47 -0.29
CA PHE A 286 -3.25 -7.36 0.51
C PHE A 286 -3.50 -7.82 1.95
N PHE A 287 -3.11 -6.98 2.89
CA PHE A 287 -3.49 -7.07 4.29
C PHE A 287 -4.55 -6.02 4.61
N ASP A 288 -5.44 -6.33 5.55
CA ASP A 288 -6.43 -5.36 6.02
C ASP A 288 -5.73 -4.25 6.79
N HIS A 289 -6.21 -3.02 6.59
CA HIS A 289 -5.73 -1.86 7.34
C HIS A 289 -6.11 -2.01 8.81
N LYS A 290 -5.25 -1.57 9.75
CA LYS A 290 -5.57 -1.67 11.20
C LYS A 290 -6.86 -0.93 11.56
N LYS A 291 -7.12 0.18 10.86
CA LYS A 291 -8.27 1.06 11.08
C LYS A 291 -9.41 0.82 10.07
N SER A 292 -9.50 -0.36 9.42
CA SER A 292 -10.59 -0.60 8.48
C SER A 292 -11.93 -0.72 9.23
N ASP A 293 -12.82 0.25 9.06
CA ASP A 293 -14.26 -0.01 9.13
C ASP A 293 -14.61 -0.97 7.98
N SER A 294 -15.24 -2.09 8.33
CA SER A 294 -15.43 -3.29 7.52
C SER A 294 -16.38 -3.13 6.31
N THR A 295 -16.71 -1.91 5.89
CA THR A 295 -17.74 -1.63 4.87
C THR A 295 -17.21 -1.61 3.44
N LEU A 296 -15.96 -1.20 3.20
CA LEU A 296 -15.44 -1.00 1.82
C LEU A 296 -15.04 -2.29 1.09
N ILE A 297 -14.77 -3.39 1.81
CA ILE A 297 -14.36 -4.68 1.22
C ILE A 297 -15.57 -5.48 0.71
N GLU A 298 -16.75 -5.31 1.32
CA GLU A 298 -17.95 -6.08 0.97
C GLU A 298 -18.58 -5.65 -0.37
N GLU A 299 -18.48 -4.37 -0.74
CA GLU A 299 -18.99 -3.89 -2.04
C GLU A 299 -18.14 -4.38 -3.22
N GLY A 300 -16.81 -4.45 -3.05
CA GLY A 300 -15.92 -4.99 -4.07
C GLY A 300 -16.16 -6.48 -4.36
N LYS A 301 -16.53 -7.27 -3.34
CA LYS A 301 -16.87 -8.69 -3.50
C LYS A 301 -18.20 -8.90 -4.22
N LYS A 302 -19.21 -8.07 -3.90
CA LYS A 302 -20.53 -8.11 -4.58
C LYS A 302 -20.46 -7.78 -6.07
N ILE A 303 -19.57 -6.86 -6.49
CA ILE A 303 -19.46 -6.44 -7.89
C ILE A 303 -18.73 -7.48 -8.75
N VAL A 304 -17.81 -8.26 -8.17
CA VAL A 304 -16.99 -9.24 -8.91
C VAL A 304 -17.57 -10.67 -8.84
N GLY A 305 -18.69 -10.86 -8.16
CA GLY A 305 -19.35 -12.17 -8.04
C GLY A 305 -18.52 -13.20 -7.27
N ILE A 306 -17.89 -12.79 -6.17
CA ILE A 306 -17.20 -13.67 -5.22
C ILE A 306 -17.89 -13.64 -3.86
#